data_AF-A0A442GZK4-F1
#
_entry.id   AF-A0A442GZK4-F1
#
_cell.length_a   1.000
_cell.length_b   1.000
_cell.length_c   1.000
_cell.angle_alpha   90.00
_cell.angle_beta   90.00
_cell.angle_gamma   90.00
#
_symmetry.space_group_name_H-M   'P 1'
#
loop_
_entity.id
_entity.type
_entity.pdbx_description
1 polymer ?
#
loop_
_entity_poly.entity_id
_entity_poly.type
_entity_poly.pdbx_seq_one_letter_code
_entity_poly.pdbx_strand_id
1 'polypeptide(L)'
;MSDFQVNNVVLSLLGAPVCDVIERPWKNNAPSKSSIPAGQYDARVRDDATKNWMNNENRRWRIELAGVPHRSNIQFHFGQDVNWSEGCFIVGDLLQPDGSTGMEASYCGLEGGEAAVARLRAVVQGTGAIPGDLKVGITDDYGLFPDFSTNPAC
;
A
#
# COMPACT_ATOMS: atom_id res chain seq x y z
N MET A 1 9.92 23.27 1.29
CA MET A 1 10.63 22.00 1.53
C MET A 1 9.54 20.96 1.45
N SER A 2 9.53 20.19 0.36
CA SER A 2 8.43 19.29 0.02
C SER A 2 8.83 17.90 0.47
N ASP A 3 8.34 17.52 1.63
CA ASP A 3 8.55 16.21 2.23
C ASP A 3 7.91 15.14 1.34
N PHE A 4 8.70 14.14 0.99
CA PHE A 4 8.27 12.95 0.30
C PHE A 4 8.17 11.83 1.34
N GLN A 5 7.13 11.01 1.23
CA GLN A 5 6.77 10.02 2.24
C GLN A 5 6.50 8.68 1.58
N VAL A 6 7.24 7.67 2.04
CA VAL A 6 7.04 6.25 1.74
C VAL A 6 6.45 5.67 3.00
N ASN A 7 5.14 5.87 3.16
CA ASN A 7 4.47 5.52 4.40
C ASN A 7 3.41 4.47 4.13
N ASN A 8 3.04 3.77 5.18
CA ASN A 8 1.90 2.86 5.29
C ASN A 8 2.24 1.37 5.22
N VAL A 9 2.89 0.90 6.28
CA VAL A 9 2.56 -0.43 6.79
C VAL A 9 1.03 -0.55 6.86
N VAL A 10 0.45 -1.55 6.20
CA VAL A 10 -0.98 -1.83 6.35
C VAL A 10 -1.18 -2.42 7.74
N LEU A 11 -1.73 -1.61 8.66
CA LEU A 11 -2.01 -2.07 10.01
C LEU A 11 -3.34 -2.83 10.03
N SER A 12 -3.30 -4.04 10.58
CA SER A 12 -4.52 -4.82 10.84
C SER A 12 -5.32 -4.23 12.01
N LEU A 13 -6.60 -4.62 12.08
CA LEU A 13 -7.52 -4.43 13.21
C LEU A 13 -6.98 -4.88 14.59
N LEU A 14 -5.78 -5.47 14.66
CA LEU A 14 -5.14 -6.01 15.86
C LEU A 14 -3.96 -5.17 16.37
N GLY A 15 -3.69 -4.00 15.78
CA GLY A 15 -2.59 -3.13 16.21
C GLY A 15 -1.19 -3.63 15.80
N ALA A 16 -1.11 -4.61 14.90
CA ALA A 16 0.14 -5.20 14.43
C ALA A 16 0.37 -4.95 12.92
N PRO A 17 1.62 -4.68 12.51
CA PRO A 17 2.02 -4.51 11.12
C PRO A 17 1.78 -5.80 10.32
N VAL A 18 1.16 -5.72 9.14
CA VAL A 18 0.87 -6.89 8.30
C VAL A 18 1.90 -7.07 7.17
N CYS A 19 2.23 -5.98 6.51
CA CYS A 19 3.11 -5.91 5.35
C CYS A 19 3.59 -4.47 5.14
N ASP A 20 4.66 -4.32 4.36
CA ASP A 20 5.14 -3.04 3.84
C ASP A 20 4.39 -2.67 2.55
N VAL A 21 4.36 -1.37 2.27
CA VAL A 21 3.94 -0.86 0.96
C VAL A 21 4.92 0.17 0.43
N ILE A 22 4.92 0.35 -0.88
CA ILE A 22 5.52 1.51 -1.54
C ILE A 22 4.46 2.20 -2.38
N GLU A 23 4.52 3.52 -2.36
CA GLU A 23 3.73 4.41 -3.19
C GLU A 23 4.62 5.43 -3.89
N ARG A 24 4.03 6.20 -4.81
CA ARG A 24 4.76 7.30 -5.44
C ARG A 24 4.87 8.47 -4.47
N PRO A 25 5.92 9.30 -4.58
CA PRO A 25 6.04 10.48 -3.76
C PRO A 25 4.89 11.47 -3.96
N TRP A 26 4.57 12.30 -2.96
CA TRP A 26 3.48 13.29 -3.07
C TRP A 26 3.73 14.29 -4.20
N LYS A 27 2.74 14.45 -5.07
CA LYS A 27 2.74 15.40 -6.20
C LYS A 27 1.39 16.09 -6.30
N ASN A 28 0.91 16.68 -5.20
CA ASN A 28 -0.35 17.42 -5.13
C ASN A 28 -1.58 16.60 -5.58
N ASN A 29 -1.67 15.35 -5.13
CA ASN A 29 -2.71 14.39 -5.54
C ASN A 29 -2.82 14.20 -7.07
N ALA A 30 -1.74 14.44 -7.82
CA ALA A 30 -1.74 14.24 -9.27
C ALA A 30 -2.07 12.77 -9.62
N PRO A 31 -3.07 12.52 -10.51
CA PRO A 31 -3.44 11.18 -10.93
C PRO A 31 -2.24 10.40 -11.46
N SER A 32 -2.14 9.15 -11.01
CA SER A 32 -1.08 8.19 -11.36
C SER A 32 0.36 8.58 -11.05
N LYS A 33 0.57 9.71 -10.36
CA LYS A 33 1.90 10.28 -10.11
C LYS A 33 2.15 10.59 -8.64
N SER A 34 1.10 10.77 -7.85
CA SER A 34 1.16 11.15 -6.44
C SER A 34 0.79 9.99 -5.53
N SER A 35 1.36 9.98 -4.32
CA SER A 35 0.79 9.28 -3.16
C SER A 35 -0.68 9.64 -2.94
N ILE A 36 -1.37 8.79 -2.19
CA ILE A 36 -2.76 9.02 -1.79
C ILE A 36 -2.78 9.92 -0.56
N PRO A 37 -3.69 10.92 -0.48
CA PRO A 37 -3.82 11.72 0.73
C PRO A 37 -4.08 10.85 1.97
N ALA A 38 -3.57 11.27 3.12
CA ALA A 38 -3.96 10.68 4.40
C ALA A 38 -5.47 10.84 4.64
N GLY A 39 -6.09 9.85 5.26
CA GLY A 39 -7.54 9.82 5.48
C GLY A 39 -8.09 8.42 5.71
N GLN A 40 -9.40 8.34 5.90
CA GLN A 40 -10.13 7.07 5.98
C GLN A 40 -10.94 6.88 4.71
N TYR A 41 -10.83 5.69 4.13
CA TYR A 41 -11.49 5.33 2.88
C TYR A 41 -12.30 4.07 3.07
N ASP A 42 -13.50 4.05 2.48
CA ASP A 42 -14.20 2.81 2.25
C ASP A 42 -13.43 2.00 1.20
N ALA A 43 -13.47 0.68 1.33
CA ALA A 43 -12.71 -0.21 0.48
C ALA A 43 -13.46 -1.51 0.22
N ARG A 44 -13.11 -2.15 -0.90
CA ARG A 44 -13.65 -3.44 -1.29
C ARG A 44 -12.56 -4.39 -1.75
N VAL A 45 -12.79 -5.68 -1.55
CA VAL A 45 -11.93 -6.73 -2.10
C VAL A 45 -12.24 -6.93 -3.57
N ARG A 46 -11.19 -7.13 -4.37
CA ARG A 46 -11.28 -7.57 -5.77
C ARG A 46 -10.37 -8.76 -6.00
N ASP A 47 -10.80 -9.69 -6.85
CA ASP A 47 -10.08 -10.91 -7.22
C ASP A 47 -10.21 -11.25 -8.73
N ASP A 48 -10.80 -10.33 -9.50
CA ASP A 48 -10.94 -10.47 -10.95
C ASP A 48 -9.58 -10.41 -11.65
N ALA A 49 -9.41 -11.22 -12.70
CA ALA A 49 -8.17 -11.34 -13.48
C ALA A 49 -8.26 -10.55 -14.78
N THR A 50 -7.80 -9.30 -14.78
CA THR A 50 -7.91 -8.40 -15.96
C THR A 50 -6.62 -8.27 -16.75
N LYS A 51 -5.49 -8.79 -16.24
CA LYS A 51 -4.17 -8.71 -16.87
C LYS A 51 -3.50 -10.09 -16.88
N ASN A 52 -2.66 -10.34 -17.89
CA ASN A 52 -1.97 -11.63 -18.05
C ASN A 52 -1.04 -11.99 -16.89
N TRP A 53 -0.47 -10.99 -16.20
CA TRP A 53 0.40 -11.21 -15.04
C TRP A 53 -0.38 -11.62 -13.78
N MET A 54 -1.70 -11.44 -13.75
CA MET A 54 -2.58 -11.87 -12.67
C MET A 54 -2.90 -13.37 -12.79
N ASN A 55 -1.85 -14.19 -12.90
CA ASN A 55 -1.93 -15.60 -13.23
C ASN A 55 -2.06 -16.54 -12.02
N ASN A 56 -2.15 -16.00 -10.81
CA ASN A 56 -2.45 -16.75 -9.59
C ASN A 56 -3.34 -15.93 -8.64
N GLU A 57 -3.77 -16.53 -7.54
CA GLU A 57 -4.67 -15.89 -6.58
C GLU A 57 -4.06 -14.64 -5.92
N ASN A 58 -2.80 -14.68 -5.48
CA ASN A 58 -2.14 -13.57 -4.80
C ASN A 58 -1.84 -12.39 -5.74
N ARG A 59 -1.68 -12.64 -7.04
CA ARG A 59 -1.49 -11.58 -8.04
C ARG A 59 -2.82 -10.97 -8.52
N ARG A 60 -3.94 -11.66 -8.32
CA ARG A 60 -5.28 -11.16 -8.65
C ARG A 60 -5.91 -10.41 -7.48
N TRP A 61 -5.70 -10.92 -6.28
CA TRP A 61 -6.30 -10.37 -5.07
C TRP A 61 -5.76 -8.98 -4.77
N ARG A 62 -6.68 -8.06 -4.44
CA ARG A 62 -6.36 -6.67 -4.10
C ARG A 62 -7.47 -6.02 -3.29
N ILE A 63 -7.11 -4.98 -2.56
CA ILE A 63 -8.05 -4.06 -1.92
C ILE A 63 -8.16 -2.83 -2.80
N GLU A 64 -9.35 -2.39 -3.14
CA GLU A 64 -9.60 -1.16 -3.89
C GLU A 64 -10.29 -0.13 -3.01
N LEU A 65 -9.73 1.08 -2.96
CA LEU A 65 -10.30 2.22 -2.26
C LEU A 65 -11.44 2.85 -3.05
N ALA A 66 -12.44 3.32 -2.33
CA ALA A 66 -13.54 4.15 -2.83
C ALA A 66 -13.42 5.58 -2.26
N GLY A 67 -13.96 6.55 -3.02
CA GLY A 67 -14.06 7.93 -2.54
C GLY A 67 -12.73 8.72 -2.51
N VAL A 68 -11.66 8.24 -3.15
CA VAL A 68 -10.43 9.03 -3.29
C VAL A 68 -10.71 10.26 -4.16
N PRO A 69 -10.47 11.50 -3.67
CA PRO A 69 -10.79 12.71 -4.43
C PRO A 69 -10.13 12.73 -5.80
N HIS A 70 -10.95 12.86 -6.85
CA HIS A 70 -10.54 12.93 -8.25
C HIS A 70 -9.75 11.71 -8.78
N ARG A 71 -9.79 10.57 -8.09
CA ARG A 71 -9.06 9.34 -8.45
C ARG A 71 -9.95 8.11 -8.30
N SER A 72 -9.71 7.11 -9.14
CA SER A 72 -10.38 5.81 -9.10
C SER A 72 -9.38 4.69 -9.32
N ASN A 73 -9.80 3.45 -9.07
CA ASN A 73 -8.95 2.26 -9.20
C ASN A 73 -7.66 2.31 -8.36
N ILE A 74 -7.72 2.97 -7.20
CA ILE A 74 -6.59 3.02 -6.26
C ILE A 74 -6.59 1.72 -5.46
N GLN A 75 -5.53 0.94 -5.59
CA GLN A 75 -5.49 -0.43 -5.10
C GLN A 75 -4.26 -0.71 -4.22
N PHE A 76 -4.41 -1.62 -3.27
CA PHE A 76 -3.30 -2.33 -2.63
C PHE A 76 -3.14 -3.65 -3.36
N HIS A 77 -2.06 -3.80 -4.12
CA HIS A 77 -1.87 -4.95 -4.98
C HIS A 77 -0.43 -5.43 -5.04
N PHE A 78 -0.26 -6.64 -5.56
CA PHE A 78 1.05 -7.18 -5.90
C PHE A 78 1.75 -6.31 -6.95
N GLY A 79 3.04 -6.06 -6.74
CA GLY A 79 3.94 -5.49 -7.73
C GLY A 79 5.39 -5.73 -7.30
N GLN A 80 6.33 -5.37 -8.18
CA GLN A 80 7.75 -5.63 -7.96
C GLN A 80 8.52 -4.36 -7.61
N ASP A 81 8.11 -3.21 -8.14
CA ASP A 81 8.78 -1.93 -7.93
C ASP A 81 7.81 -0.74 -8.02
N VAL A 82 8.25 0.44 -7.57
CA VAL A 82 7.44 1.66 -7.49
C VAL A 82 6.88 2.11 -8.84
N ASN A 83 7.49 1.77 -9.97
CA ASN A 83 6.98 2.17 -11.28
C ASN A 83 5.66 1.48 -11.60
N TRP A 84 5.45 0.26 -11.10
CA TRP A 84 4.23 -0.53 -11.27
C TRP A 84 3.05 0.03 -10.49
N SER A 85 3.30 0.94 -9.54
CA SER A 85 2.24 1.54 -8.74
C SER A 85 1.24 2.31 -9.60
N GLU A 86 1.71 3.09 -10.58
CA GLU A 86 0.89 4.08 -11.29
C GLU A 86 -0.07 4.85 -10.34
N GLY A 87 0.39 5.17 -9.13
CA GLY A 87 -0.40 5.84 -8.08
C GLY A 87 -1.24 4.93 -7.17
N CYS A 88 -1.05 3.61 -7.23
CA CYS A 88 -1.54 2.61 -6.29
C CYS A 88 -0.49 2.30 -5.20
N PHE A 89 -0.84 1.41 -4.27
CA PHE A 89 0.08 0.85 -3.29
C PHE A 89 0.58 -0.52 -3.76
N ILE A 90 1.89 -0.66 -3.88
CA ILE A 90 2.51 -1.97 -4.09
C ILE A 90 2.77 -2.60 -2.73
N VAL A 91 2.37 -3.86 -2.55
CA VAL A 91 2.42 -4.58 -1.27
C VAL A 91 3.60 -5.58 -1.25
N GLY A 92 4.33 -5.63 -0.13
CA GLY A 92 5.51 -6.49 0.06
C GLY A 92 5.89 -6.74 1.51
N ASP A 93 6.95 -7.52 1.70
CA ASP A 93 7.44 -7.95 3.03
C ASP A 93 8.71 -7.23 3.48
N LEU A 94 9.46 -6.73 2.51
CA LEU A 94 10.77 -6.15 2.75
C LEU A 94 11.03 -5.04 1.74
N LEU A 95 11.10 -3.82 2.24
CA LEU A 95 11.56 -2.66 1.49
C LEU A 95 13.02 -2.86 1.06
N GLN A 96 13.26 -2.73 -0.24
CA GLN A 96 14.60 -2.83 -0.82
C GLN A 96 15.17 -1.43 -1.03
N PRO A 97 16.33 -1.10 -0.43
CA PRO A 97 17.01 0.16 -0.71
C PRO A 97 17.53 0.16 -2.15
N ASP A 98 17.62 1.35 -2.74
CA ASP A 98 18.12 1.59 -4.11
C ASP A 98 19.63 1.38 -4.28
N GLY A 99 20.30 0.85 -3.24
CA GLY A 99 21.74 0.62 -3.18
C GLY A 99 22.51 1.66 -2.40
N SER A 100 21.87 2.75 -1.94
CA SER A 100 22.48 3.70 -1.01
C SER A 100 22.34 3.26 0.46
N THR A 101 23.27 3.67 1.31
CA THR A 101 23.35 3.26 2.73
C THR A 101 23.23 4.47 3.66
N GLY A 102 22.56 4.31 4.81
CA GLY A 102 22.40 5.38 5.80
C GLY A 102 21.12 6.20 5.57
N MET A 103 21.08 7.43 6.07
CA MET A 103 19.89 8.31 6.03
C MET A 103 19.47 8.76 4.60
N GLU A 104 20.23 8.38 3.57
CA GLU A 104 19.94 8.69 2.15
C GLU A 104 19.35 7.50 1.38
N ALA A 105 19.21 6.33 2.03
CA ALA A 105 18.69 5.12 1.41
C ALA A 105 17.25 5.33 0.92
N SER A 106 17.04 5.34 -0.40
CA SER A 106 15.70 5.41 -0.99
C SER A 106 15.15 4.00 -1.22
N TYR A 107 13.92 3.72 -0.78
CA TYR A 107 13.29 2.42 -0.98
C TYR A 107 12.42 2.42 -2.24
N CYS A 108 12.91 1.77 -3.31
CA CYS A 108 12.25 1.78 -4.62
C CYS A 108 11.65 0.42 -5.02
N GLY A 109 11.86 -0.61 -4.21
CA GLY A 109 11.42 -1.98 -4.48
C GLY A 109 10.90 -2.69 -3.24
N LEU A 110 10.19 -3.79 -3.48
CA LEU A 110 9.67 -4.68 -2.46
C LEU A 110 9.92 -6.12 -2.83
N GLU A 111 10.32 -6.93 -1.84
CA GLU A 111 10.36 -8.38 -1.97
C GLU A 111 9.15 -9.05 -1.29
N GLY A 112 8.92 -10.32 -1.59
CA GLY A 112 7.89 -11.11 -0.90
C GLY A 112 6.45 -10.71 -1.22
N GLY A 113 6.19 -9.93 -2.28
CA GLY A 113 4.86 -9.38 -2.60
C GLY A 113 3.70 -10.39 -2.58
N GLU A 114 3.89 -11.61 -3.08
CA GLU A 114 2.83 -12.62 -3.04
C GLU A 114 2.54 -13.13 -1.61
N ALA A 115 3.58 -13.27 -0.78
CA ALA A 115 3.44 -13.67 0.63
C ALA A 115 2.80 -12.54 1.45
N ALA A 116 3.20 -11.29 1.17
CA ALA A 116 2.62 -10.09 1.74
C ALA A 116 1.11 -10.00 1.46
N VAL A 117 0.73 -10.17 0.19
CA VAL A 117 -0.68 -10.19 -0.23
C VAL A 117 -1.43 -11.35 0.44
N ALA A 118 -0.83 -12.54 0.53
CA ALA A 118 -1.46 -13.67 1.20
C ALA A 118 -1.75 -13.37 2.70
N ARG A 119 -0.83 -12.71 3.40
CA ARG A 119 -1.06 -12.29 4.81
C ARG A 119 -2.11 -11.20 4.92
N LEU A 120 -2.05 -10.18 4.06
CA LEU A 120 -3.06 -9.12 4.02
C LEU A 120 -4.45 -9.69 3.76
N ARG A 121 -4.56 -10.62 2.81
CA ARG A 121 -5.80 -11.34 2.54
C ARG A 121 -6.29 -12.13 3.75
N ALA A 122 -5.40 -12.88 4.42
CA ALA A 122 -5.77 -13.65 5.60
C ALA A 122 -6.29 -12.75 6.74
N VAL A 123 -5.70 -11.57 6.94
CA VAL A 123 -6.20 -10.56 7.88
C VAL A 123 -7.59 -10.10 7.48
N VAL A 124 -7.79 -9.67 6.23
CA VAL A 124 -9.10 -9.18 5.74
C VAL A 124 -10.18 -10.27 5.82
N GLN A 125 -9.85 -11.53 5.56
CA GLN A 125 -10.79 -12.65 5.70
C GLN A 125 -11.08 -12.98 7.16
N GLY A 126 -10.08 -12.85 8.04
CA GLY A 126 -10.19 -13.14 9.47
C GLY A 126 -10.98 -12.11 10.27
N THR A 127 -11.17 -10.89 9.75
CA THR A 127 -11.98 -9.85 10.42
C THR A 127 -13.49 -10.09 10.31
N GLY A 128 -13.92 -11.05 9.48
CA GLY A 128 -15.34 -11.26 9.18
C GLY A 128 -15.97 -10.09 8.40
N ALA A 129 -15.16 -9.18 7.86
CA ALA A 129 -15.63 -8.07 7.06
C ALA A 129 -16.36 -8.60 5.81
N ILE A 130 -17.59 -8.14 5.60
CA ILE A 130 -18.31 -8.40 4.36
C ILE A 130 -17.55 -7.67 3.25
N PRO A 131 -17.27 -8.32 2.09
CA PRO A 131 -16.65 -7.65 0.95
C PRO A 131 -17.45 -6.39 0.56
N GLY A 132 -16.97 -5.21 0.95
CA GLY A 132 -17.67 -3.92 0.77
C GLY A 132 -17.74 -3.03 2.02
N ASP A 133 -17.57 -3.60 3.22
CA ASP A 133 -17.59 -2.85 4.51
C ASP A 133 -16.18 -2.61 5.08
N LEU A 134 -15.13 -2.79 4.27
CA LEU A 134 -13.76 -2.57 4.72
C LEU A 134 -13.49 -1.07 4.83
N LYS A 135 -12.91 -0.65 5.95
CA LYS A 135 -12.36 0.70 6.11
C LYS A 135 -10.84 0.62 6.18
N VAL A 136 -10.17 1.45 5.40
CA VAL A 136 -8.71 1.56 5.37
C VAL A 136 -8.32 2.97 5.80
N GLY A 137 -7.48 3.06 6.82
CA GLY A 137 -6.82 4.30 7.20
C GLY A 137 -5.48 4.41 6.46
N ILE A 138 -5.25 5.56 5.85
CA ILE A 138 -3.96 5.96 5.27
C ILE A 138 -3.42 7.11 6.11
N THR A 139 -2.15 7.02 6.48
CA THR A 139 -1.51 8.00 7.33
C THR A 139 -0.10 8.35 6.87
N ASP A 140 0.39 9.48 7.36
CA ASP A 140 1.80 9.80 7.32
C ASP A 140 2.50 9.36 8.62
N ASP A 141 3.81 9.64 8.71
CA ASP A 141 4.64 9.42 9.90
C ASP A 141 4.16 10.19 11.13
N TYR A 142 3.17 11.08 10.97
CA TYR A 142 2.68 11.98 12.01
C TYR A 142 1.27 11.61 12.52
N GLY A 143 0.67 10.48 12.07
CA GLY A 143 -0.73 10.17 12.38
C GLY A 143 -1.15 8.69 12.44
N LEU A 144 -2.38 8.48 12.97
CA LEU A 144 -3.12 7.23 13.25
C LEU A 144 -2.48 6.19 14.18
N PHE A 145 -1.15 6.05 14.22
CA PHE A 145 -0.43 5.11 15.08
C PHE A 145 0.76 5.81 15.75
N PRO A 146 0.54 6.61 16.81
CA PRO A 146 1.57 7.48 17.41
C PRO A 146 2.76 6.73 18.02
N ASP A 147 2.62 5.43 18.25
CA ASP A 147 3.69 4.55 18.78
C ASP A 147 4.45 3.82 17.65
N PHE A 148 4.14 4.09 16.38
CA PHE A 148 4.78 3.44 15.24
C PHE A 148 5.89 4.32 14.65
N SER A 149 7.15 3.91 14.80
CA SER A 149 8.27 4.55 14.11
C SER A 149 8.45 3.92 12.73
N THR A 150 8.25 4.70 11.67
CA THR A 150 8.62 4.33 10.30
C THR A 150 10.13 4.55 10.10
N ASN A 151 10.72 3.80 9.16
CA ASN A 151 12.04 4.16 8.64
C ASN A 151 11.89 5.41 7.75
N PRO A 152 12.89 6.31 7.72
CA PRO A 152 12.83 7.53 6.92
C PRO A 152 12.56 7.21 5.44
N ALA A 153 11.65 7.99 4.87
CA ALA A 153 11.25 7.96 3.48
C ALA A 153 12.31 8.55 2.53
N CYS A 154 12.18 8.26 1.24
CA CYS A 154 12.90 8.94 0.15
C CYS A 154 12.53 10.43 0.07
#